data_AF-X6LIK1-F1
#
_entry.id   AF-X6LIK1-F1
#
_cell.length_a   1.000
_cell.length_b   1.000
_cell.length_c   1.000
_cell.angle_alpha   90.00
_cell.angle_beta   90.00
_cell.angle_gamma   90.00
#
_symmetry.space_group_name_H-M   'P 1'
#
loop_
_entity.id
_entity.type
_entity.pdbx_description
1 polymer ?
#
loop_
_entity_poly.entity_id
_entity_poly.type
_entity_poly.pdbx_seq_one_letter_code
_entity_poly.pdbx_strand_id
1 'polypeptide(L)'
;KKKIIMTVFFFFPPPLKKKELVPSFGRDYEYAVIIDAGSTGSRVHVYRFSRYPSGMLIDFDFANHQYKKFSPGLSSFEYQTLKRSKITQYLSPLINYAREHVPHYVRSRTPLYLLATAGMRKLREENNTLASMIMRMCAEELQDSEFLVKKDWVRIIDGKHEGVWGWITANYLNGEIQKGVTMGSPFQVLKLRKGTGEGRKKKKGKTENDNKFNNNKK
;
A
#
# COMPACT_ATOMS: atom_id res chain seq x y z
N LYS A 1 7.51 -8.32 24.91
CA LYS A 1 7.38 -9.10 23.65
C LYS A 1 6.38 -8.37 22.74
N LYS A 2 6.89 -7.48 21.86
CA LYS A 2 6.09 -6.59 20.99
C LYS A 2 6.03 -7.20 19.58
N LYS A 3 5.16 -8.18 19.39
CA LYS A 3 4.66 -8.57 18.07
C LYS A 3 3.22 -8.05 18.00
N ILE A 4 2.73 -7.62 16.83
CA ILE A 4 1.41 -7.01 16.57
C ILE A 4 1.39 -5.47 16.64
N ILE A 5 2.15 -4.76 15.79
CA ILE A 5 1.73 -3.43 15.26
C ILE A 5 2.40 -3.24 13.89
N MET A 6 1.84 -3.84 12.84
CA MET A 6 2.16 -3.48 11.45
C MET A 6 0.98 -3.79 10.50
N THR A 7 -0.25 -3.76 11.03
CA THR A 7 -1.49 -3.89 10.23
C THR A 7 -2.09 -2.51 9.91
N VAL A 8 -1.40 -1.43 10.25
CA VAL A 8 -1.95 -0.08 10.18
C VAL A 8 -1.42 0.61 8.93
N PHE A 9 -2.35 1.15 8.13
CA PHE A 9 -2.20 1.98 6.91
C PHE A 9 -2.44 1.35 5.54
N PHE A 10 -3.18 0.24 5.46
CA PHE A 10 -3.97 -0.09 4.23
C PHE A 10 -5.49 0.07 4.41
N PHE A 11 -5.94 0.51 5.58
CA PHE A 11 -7.34 0.47 5.96
C PHE A 11 -7.83 1.85 6.41
N PHE A 12 -8.88 2.32 5.76
CA PHE A 12 -9.61 3.57 6.00
C PHE A 12 -8.88 4.87 5.67
N PRO A 13 -9.15 5.50 4.51
CA PRO A 13 -9.33 6.94 4.54
C PRO A 13 -10.46 7.26 5.55
N PRO A 14 -10.31 8.25 6.44
CA PRO A 14 -11.51 8.86 7.05
C PRO A 14 -12.41 9.34 5.91
N PRO A 15 -13.74 9.40 6.08
CA PRO A 15 -14.60 10.01 5.07
C PRO A 15 -14.09 11.44 4.84
N LEU A 16 -13.43 11.66 3.70
CA LEU A 16 -13.05 12.99 3.28
C LEU A 16 -14.36 13.76 3.19
N LYS A 17 -14.44 14.90 3.90
CA LYS A 17 -15.53 15.86 3.69
C LYS A 17 -15.66 16.02 2.19
N LYS A 18 -16.86 15.77 1.64
CA LYS A 18 -17.17 15.95 0.22
C LYS A 18 -16.57 17.29 -0.21
N LYS A 19 -15.40 17.27 -0.87
CA LYS A 19 -15.11 18.35 -1.81
C LYS A 19 -16.20 18.18 -2.85
N GLU A 20 -16.99 19.22 -3.04
CA GLU A 20 -18.01 19.25 -4.07
C GLU A 20 -17.39 18.69 -5.35
N LEU A 21 -17.86 17.51 -5.73
CA LEU A 21 -17.44 16.84 -6.92
C LEU A 21 -17.96 17.70 -8.05
N VAL A 22 -17.08 18.46 -8.71
CA VAL A 22 -17.40 18.96 -10.04
C VAL A 22 -17.63 17.70 -10.88
N PRO A 23 -18.84 17.43 -11.39
CA PRO A 23 -19.08 16.25 -12.20
C PRO A 23 -18.26 16.43 -13.48
N SER A 24 -17.10 15.80 -13.57
CA SER A 24 -16.29 15.86 -14.78
C SER A 24 -16.90 14.93 -15.81
N PHE A 25 -17.95 15.39 -16.48
CA PHE A 25 -18.44 14.82 -17.72
C PHE A 25 -17.26 14.77 -18.71
N GLY A 26 -16.86 13.57 -19.15
CA GLY A 26 -15.89 13.39 -20.24
C GLY A 26 -14.43 13.07 -19.90
N ARG A 27 -14.08 12.65 -18.68
CA ARG A 27 -12.75 12.05 -18.42
C ARG A 27 -12.80 10.52 -18.60
N ASP A 28 -12.04 9.99 -19.54
CA ASP A 28 -11.73 8.56 -19.60
C ASP A 28 -10.94 8.18 -18.34
N TYR A 29 -11.51 7.27 -17.55
CA TYR A 29 -10.84 6.78 -16.35
C TYR A 29 -9.86 5.66 -16.67
N GLU A 30 -8.71 5.72 -16.04
CA GLU A 30 -7.77 4.63 -15.92
C GLU A 30 -7.98 3.88 -14.60
N TYR A 31 -7.49 2.65 -14.56
CA TYR A 31 -7.68 1.74 -13.44
C TYR A 31 -6.35 1.12 -13.03
N ALA A 32 -6.25 0.70 -11.77
CA ALA A 32 -5.19 -0.16 -11.27
C ALA A 32 -5.74 -1.14 -10.24
N VAL A 33 -5.28 -2.38 -10.29
CA VAL A 33 -5.67 -3.44 -9.36
C VAL A 33 -4.48 -3.80 -8.48
N ILE A 34 -4.68 -3.83 -7.17
CA ILE A 34 -3.66 -4.24 -6.20
C ILE A 34 -4.23 -5.37 -5.36
N ILE A 35 -3.55 -6.52 -5.39
CA ILE A 35 -3.77 -7.64 -4.48
C ILE A 35 -2.74 -7.56 -3.35
N ASP A 36 -3.18 -7.13 -2.16
CA ASP A 36 -2.39 -7.20 -0.93
C ASP A 36 -2.53 -8.61 -0.35
N ALA A 37 -1.46 -9.42 -0.48
CA ALA A 37 -1.43 -10.80 -0.02
C ALA A 37 -0.86 -10.90 1.40
N GLY A 38 -1.77 -10.75 2.38
CA GLY A 38 -1.47 -10.82 3.81
C GLY A 38 -1.51 -12.24 4.40
N SER A 39 -1.02 -12.36 5.63
CA SER A 39 -0.98 -13.64 6.37
C SER A 39 -2.35 -14.19 6.76
N THR A 40 -3.32 -13.32 7.05
CA THR A 40 -4.69 -13.71 7.48
C THR A 40 -5.73 -13.58 6.38
N GLY A 41 -5.29 -13.29 5.16
CA GLY A 41 -6.18 -13.07 4.01
C GLY A 41 -5.55 -12.15 2.98
N SER A 42 -6.04 -12.24 1.76
CA SER A 42 -5.69 -11.35 0.66
C SER A 42 -6.80 -10.34 0.40
N ARG A 43 -6.42 -9.14 -0.01
CA ARG A 43 -7.35 -8.06 -0.34
C ARG A 43 -7.13 -7.64 -1.77
N VAL A 44 -8.21 -7.48 -2.51
CA VAL A 44 -8.19 -6.83 -3.82
C VAL A 44 -8.65 -5.39 -3.65
N HIS A 45 -7.89 -4.47 -4.21
CA HIS A 45 -8.19 -3.05 -4.29
C HIS A 45 -8.29 -2.67 -5.77
N VAL A 46 -9.38 -2.02 -6.16
CA VAL A 46 -9.56 -1.48 -7.51
C VAL A 46 -9.60 0.04 -7.40
N TYR A 47 -8.54 0.67 -7.89
CA TYR A 47 -8.42 2.12 -7.95
C TYR A 47 -8.88 2.60 -9.33
N ARG A 48 -9.62 3.70 -9.32
CA ARG A 48 -9.97 4.47 -10.50
C ARG A 48 -9.29 5.83 -10.41
N PHE A 49 -8.72 6.31 -11.51
CA PHE A 49 -8.07 7.60 -11.55
C PHE A 49 -8.11 8.23 -12.93
N SER A 50 -7.84 9.52 -13.00
CA SER A 50 -7.59 10.22 -14.25
C SER A 50 -6.26 10.95 -14.16
N ARG A 51 -5.70 11.38 -15.29
CA ARG A 51 -4.48 12.19 -15.29
C ARG A 51 -4.85 13.67 -15.31
N TYR A 52 -4.13 14.48 -14.54
CA TYR A 52 -4.21 15.93 -14.71
C TYR A 52 -3.70 16.32 -16.11
N PRO A 53 -4.24 17.37 -16.74
CA PRO A 53 -3.76 17.85 -18.04
C PRO A 53 -2.26 18.16 -18.08
N SER A 54 -1.66 18.52 -16.95
CA SER A 54 -0.22 18.75 -16.79
C SER A 54 0.65 17.48 -16.81
N GLY A 55 0.04 16.28 -16.89
CA GLY A 55 0.71 14.99 -17.05
C GLY A 55 1.49 14.46 -15.84
N MET A 56 1.79 15.31 -14.85
CA MET A 56 2.68 14.95 -13.73
C MET A 56 1.99 14.27 -12.55
N LEU A 57 0.68 14.47 -12.35
CA LEU A 57 -0.04 13.96 -11.20
C LEU A 57 -1.23 13.11 -11.64
N ILE A 58 -1.50 12.07 -10.86
CA ILE A 58 -2.68 11.22 -10.97
C ILE A 58 -3.75 11.77 -10.02
N ASP A 59 -4.98 11.87 -10.49
CA ASP A 59 -6.16 12.23 -9.72
C ASP A 59 -6.94 10.96 -9.35
N PHE A 60 -6.65 10.40 -8.18
CA PHE A 60 -7.37 9.22 -7.67
C PHE A 60 -8.78 9.56 -7.22
N ASP A 61 -9.75 8.83 -7.75
CA ASP A 61 -11.13 8.87 -7.30
C ASP A 61 -11.34 7.89 -6.13
N PHE A 62 -10.93 8.32 -4.93
CA PHE A 62 -11.10 7.52 -3.72
C PHE A 62 -12.56 7.32 -3.32
N ALA A 63 -13.48 8.17 -3.78
CA ALA A 63 -14.90 7.99 -3.50
C ALA A 63 -15.46 6.73 -4.19
N ASN A 64 -14.84 6.32 -5.29
CA ASN A 64 -15.20 5.12 -6.05
C ASN A 64 -14.20 3.97 -5.88
N HIS A 65 -13.29 4.05 -4.90
CA HIS A 65 -12.38 2.95 -4.56
C HIS A 65 -13.17 1.71 -4.11
N GLN A 66 -12.89 0.58 -4.74
CA GLN A 66 -13.52 -0.70 -4.41
C GLN A 66 -12.52 -1.61 -3.71
N TYR A 67 -12.96 -2.32 -2.67
CA TYR A 67 -12.12 -3.26 -1.95
C TYR A 67 -12.90 -4.46 -1.44
N LYS A 68 -12.24 -5.63 -1.42
CA LYS A 68 -12.78 -6.84 -0.79
C LYS A 68 -11.66 -7.71 -0.23
N LYS A 69 -11.91 -8.30 0.94
CA LYS A 69 -10.99 -9.25 1.59
C LYS A 69 -11.50 -10.68 1.39
N PHE A 70 -10.57 -11.58 1.09
CA PHE A 70 -10.79 -13.03 1.07
C PHE A 70 -9.82 -13.72 2.03
N SER A 71 -10.26 -14.84 2.59
CA SER A 71 -9.49 -15.71 3.48
C SER A 71 -9.45 -17.11 2.89
N PRO A 72 -8.40 -17.91 3.14
CA PRO A 72 -7.24 -17.65 3.99
C PRO A 72 -6.17 -16.74 3.34
N GLY A 73 -5.05 -16.52 4.03
CA GLY A 73 -3.91 -15.76 3.49
C GLY A 73 -3.05 -16.59 2.52
N LEU A 74 -2.27 -15.93 1.66
CA LEU A 74 -1.48 -16.63 0.64
C LEU A 74 -0.40 -17.55 1.24
N SER A 75 0.06 -17.25 2.46
CA SER A 75 1.03 -18.09 3.18
C SER A 75 0.43 -19.32 3.84
N SER A 76 -0.86 -19.62 3.64
CA SER A 76 -1.51 -20.81 4.22
C SER A 76 -1.35 -22.07 3.36
N PHE A 77 -0.72 -21.95 2.18
CA PHE A 77 -0.48 -23.11 1.33
C PHE A 77 0.62 -24.00 1.92
N GLU A 78 0.42 -25.31 1.79
CA GLU A 78 1.37 -26.33 2.21
C GLU A 78 1.96 -27.05 1.00
N TYR A 79 3.19 -27.54 1.13
CA TYR A 79 3.92 -28.17 0.03
C TYR A 79 3.17 -29.37 -0.56
N GLN A 80 2.60 -30.22 0.30
CA GLN A 80 1.92 -31.46 -0.08
C GLN A 80 0.63 -31.23 -0.87
N THR A 81 -0.02 -30.07 -0.66
CA THR A 81 -1.30 -29.73 -1.28
C THR A 81 -1.16 -28.72 -2.42
N LEU A 82 0.05 -28.18 -2.63
CA LEU A 82 0.30 -27.16 -3.64
C LEU A 82 0.14 -27.72 -5.05
N LYS A 83 -0.90 -27.24 -5.74
CA LYS A 83 -1.19 -27.52 -7.15
C LYS A 83 -1.71 -26.24 -7.81
N ARG A 84 -1.51 -26.11 -9.12
CA ARG A 84 -1.98 -24.94 -9.89
C ARG A 84 -3.47 -24.68 -9.68
N SER A 85 -4.31 -25.73 -9.70
CA SER A 85 -5.75 -25.61 -9.48
C SER A 85 -6.13 -24.99 -8.13
N LYS A 86 -5.32 -25.18 -7.07
CA LYS A 86 -5.54 -24.55 -5.77
C LYS A 86 -5.18 -23.06 -5.79
N ILE A 87 -4.15 -22.67 -6.54
CA ILE A 87 -3.81 -21.25 -6.76
C ILE A 87 -4.89 -20.57 -7.59
N THR A 88 -5.38 -21.22 -8.65
CA THR A 88 -6.54 -20.76 -9.43
C THR A 88 -7.76 -20.56 -8.55
N GLN A 89 -8.13 -21.53 -7.72
CA GLN A 89 -9.26 -21.42 -6.78
C GLN A 89 -9.07 -20.26 -5.80
N TYR A 90 -7.84 -20.02 -5.34
CA TYR A 90 -7.51 -18.95 -4.42
C TYR A 90 -7.60 -17.55 -5.07
N LEU A 91 -7.07 -17.39 -6.28
CA LEU A 91 -7.01 -16.10 -6.97
C LEU A 91 -8.31 -15.75 -7.70
N SER A 92 -9.09 -16.75 -8.14
CA SER A 92 -10.37 -16.56 -8.85
C SER A 92 -11.29 -15.52 -8.19
N PRO A 93 -11.62 -15.58 -6.89
CA PRO A 93 -12.49 -14.59 -6.27
C PRO A 93 -11.91 -13.16 -6.26
N LEU A 94 -10.58 -13.02 -6.16
CA LEU A 94 -9.89 -11.72 -6.21
C LEU A 94 -9.96 -11.14 -7.63
N ILE A 95 -9.67 -11.95 -8.64
CA ILE A 95 -9.70 -11.54 -10.06
C ILE A 95 -11.13 -11.23 -10.49
N ASN A 96 -12.12 -12.04 -10.08
CA ASN A 96 -13.52 -11.82 -10.42
C ASN A 96 -14.06 -10.52 -9.81
N TYR A 97 -13.71 -10.22 -8.57
CA TYR A 97 -14.06 -8.92 -7.99
C TYR A 97 -13.40 -7.76 -8.75
N ALA A 98 -12.17 -7.91 -9.24
CA ALA A 98 -11.57 -6.90 -10.10
C ALA A 98 -12.33 -6.75 -11.44
N ARG A 99 -12.77 -7.85 -12.05
CA ARG A 99 -13.58 -7.84 -13.29
C ARG A 99 -14.91 -7.13 -13.12
N GLU A 100 -15.57 -7.31 -11.98
CA GLU A 100 -16.84 -6.65 -11.67
C GLU A 100 -16.73 -5.11 -11.67
N HIS A 101 -15.56 -4.58 -11.32
CA HIS A 101 -15.37 -3.14 -11.10
C HIS A 101 -14.46 -2.46 -12.15
N VAL A 102 -13.77 -3.24 -12.99
CA VAL A 102 -12.97 -2.74 -14.12
C VAL A 102 -13.68 -3.06 -15.44
N PRO A 103 -14.08 -2.03 -16.22
CA PRO A 103 -14.73 -2.23 -17.51
C PRO A 103 -13.89 -3.08 -18.47
N HIS A 104 -14.54 -3.99 -19.21
CA HIS A 104 -13.86 -4.95 -20.08
C HIS A 104 -12.88 -4.29 -21.06
N TYR A 105 -13.29 -3.18 -21.69
CA TYR A 105 -12.50 -2.47 -22.71
C TYR A 105 -11.19 -1.85 -22.20
N VAL A 106 -10.98 -1.75 -20.88
CA VAL A 106 -9.72 -1.23 -20.29
C VAL A 106 -8.89 -2.29 -19.56
N ARG A 107 -9.36 -3.53 -19.43
CA ARG A 107 -8.66 -4.56 -18.62
C ARG A 107 -7.25 -4.82 -19.13
N SER A 108 -7.06 -4.96 -20.45
CA SER A 108 -5.76 -5.26 -21.07
C SER A 108 -4.69 -4.19 -20.83
N ARG A 109 -5.08 -2.95 -20.49
CA ARG A 109 -4.18 -1.86 -20.11
C ARG A 109 -4.17 -1.55 -18.62
N THR A 110 -5.01 -2.22 -17.84
CA THR A 110 -5.13 -2.02 -16.39
C THR A 110 -4.06 -2.85 -15.70
N PRO A 111 -3.05 -2.22 -15.05
CA PRO A 111 -2.02 -2.96 -14.35
C PRO A 111 -2.60 -3.67 -13.12
N LEU A 112 -2.23 -4.94 -12.94
CA LEU A 112 -2.55 -5.74 -11.76
C LEU A 112 -1.25 -6.12 -11.04
N TYR A 113 -1.20 -5.79 -9.75
CA TYR A 113 -0.08 -6.10 -8.86
C TYR A 113 -0.50 -7.13 -7.82
N LEU A 114 0.39 -8.05 -7.47
CA LEU A 114 0.26 -8.88 -6.27
C LEU A 114 1.46 -8.63 -5.36
N LEU A 115 1.19 -8.04 -4.21
CA LEU A 115 2.19 -7.61 -3.25
C LEU A 115 2.02 -8.43 -1.98
N ALA A 116 2.89 -9.42 -1.80
CA ALA A 116 2.84 -10.30 -0.65
C ALA A 116 3.65 -9.74 0.52
N THR A 117 3.05 -9.75 1.72
CA THR A 117 3.58 -9.05 2.90
C THR A 117 4.16 -10.02 3.93
N ALA A 118 4.00 -9.73 5.23
CA ALA A 118 4.68 -10.41 6.33
C ALA A 118 4.52 -11.93 6.34
N GLY A 119 3.35 -12.44 5.94
CA GLY A 119 3.09 -13.90 5.89
C GLY A 119 4.03 -14.62 4.93
N MET A 120 4.16 -14.10 3.70
CA MET A 120 5.06 -14.69 2.71
C MET A 120 6.53 -14.42 3.00
N ARG A 121 6.87 -13.31 3.66
CA ARG A 121 8.24 -13.09 4.18
C ARG A 121 8.65 -14.19 5.15
N LYS A 122 7.79 -14.48 6.13
CA LYS A 122 8.00 -15.56 7.10
C LYS A 122 8.10 -16.92 6.41
N LEU A 123 7.18 -17.21 5.49
CA LEU A 123 7.21 -18.48 4.75
C LEU A 123 8.50 -18.63 3.92
N ARG A 124 9.01 -17.54 3.33
CA ARG A 124 10.27 -17.56 2.58
C ARG A 124 11.47 -17.88 3.48
N GLU A 125 11.49 -17.34 4.70
CA GLU A 125 12.52 -17.65 5.71
C GLU A 125 12.44 -19.10 6.17
N GLU A 126 11.23 -19.64 6.34
CA GLU A 126 11.00 -21.02 6.83
C GLU A 126 11.16 -22.07 5.70
N ASN A 127 10.73 -21.74 4.48
CA ASN A 127 10.76 -22.61 3.31
C ASN A 127 10.75 -21.78 2.01
N ASN A 128 11.96 -21.36 1.59
CA ASN A 128 12.14 -20.53 0.40
C ASN A 128 11.65 -21.20 -0.90
N THR A 129 11.78 -22.52 -1.01
CA THR A 129 11.32 -23.29 -2.18
C THR A 129 9.80 -23.21 -2.32
N LEU A 130 9.07 -23.46 -1.22
CA LEU A 130 7.61 -23.36 -1.21
C LEU A 130 7.13 -21.94 -1.52
N ALA A 131 7.73 -20.93 -0.87
CA ALA A 131 7.40 -19.54 -1.14
C ALA A 131 7.61 -19.16 -2.62
N SER A 132 8.72 -19.61 -3.21
CA SER A 132 9.05 -19.36 -4.62
C SER A 132 8.08 -20.06 -5.57
N MET A 133 7.68 -21.31 -5.26
CA MET A 133 6.69 -22.05 -6.06
C MET A 133 5.32 -21.37 -6.03
N ILE A 134 4.85 -20.94 -4.85
CA ILE A 134 3.58 -20.21 -4.71
C ILE A 134 3.61 -18.92 -5.55
N MET A 135 4.66 -18.10 -5.38
CA MET A 135 4.76 -16.83 -6.11
C MET A 135 4.85 -17.02 -7.62
N ARG A 136 5.56 -18.06 -8.09
CA ARG A 136 5.61 -18.42 -9.50
C ARG A 136 4.24 -18.82 -10.05
N MET A 137 3.53 -19.73 -9.38
CA MET A 137 2.20 -20.16 -9.80
C MET A 137 1.19 -19.00 -9.78
N CYS A 138 1.29 -18.09 -8.81
CA CYS A 138 0.49 -16.86 -8.81
C CYS A 138 0.81 -15.97 -10.00
N ALA A 139 2.08 -15.81 -10.36
CA ALA A 139 2.47 -15.00 -11.52
C ALA A 139 1.92 -15.59 -12.82
N GLU A 140 2.00 -16.92 -12.99
CA GLU A 140 1.43 -17.63 -14.13
C GLU A 140 -0.10 -17.45 -14.21
N GLU A 141 -0.81 -17.68 -13.10
CA GLU A 141 -2.27 -17.51 -13.04
C GLU A 141 -2.72 -16.06 -13.33
N LEU A 142 -1.96 -15.07 -12.85
CA LEU A 142 -2.27 -13.66 -13.11
C LEU A 142 -1.92 -13.23 -14.54
N GLN A 143 -0.90 -13.82 -15.15
CA GLN A 143 -0.57 -13.59 -16.57
C GLN A 143 -1.68 -14.10 -17.50
N ASP A 144 -2.35 -15.19 -17.14
CA ASP A 144 -3.49 -15.74 -17.87
C ASP A 144 -4.80 -14.93 -17.65
N SER A 145 -4.75 -13.85 -16.86
CA SER A 145 -5.89 -12.95 -16.67
C SER A 145 -6.02 -11.95 -17.83
N GLU A 146 -7.14 -11.22 -17.89
CA GLU A 146 -7.36 -10.14 -18.87
C GLU A 146 -6.61 -8.84 -18.51
N PHE A 147 -5.89 -8.82 -17.38
CA PHE A 147 -5.20 -7.63 -16.87
C PHE A 147 -3.75 -7.57 -17.33
N LEU A 148 -3.18 -6.36 -17.36
CA LEU A 148 -1.76 -6.18 -17.63
C LEU A 148 -0.95 -6.62 -16.40
N VAL A 149 -0.14 -7.66 -16.54
CA VAL A 149 0.71 -8.19 -15.46
C VAL A 149 2.15 -8.32 -15.97
N LYS A 150 3.10 -7.81 -15.18
CA LYS A 150 4.54 -8.03 -15.40
C LYS A 150 5.12 -8.89 -14.28
N LYS A 151 6.18 -9.63 -14.60
CA LYS A 151 6.84 -10.54 -13.64
C LYS A 151 7.21 -9.85 -12.31
N ASP A 152 7.77 -8.65 -12.38
CA ASP A 152 8.20 -7.91 -11.18
C ASP A 152 7.04 -7.29 -10.37
N TRP A 153 5.81 -7.37 -10.87
CA TRP A 153 4.62 -6.86 -10.18
C TRP A 153 3.98 -7.89 -9.25
N VAL A 154 4.44 -9.14 -9.34
CA VAL A 154 4.03 -10.26 -8.48
C VAL A 154 5.22 -10.62 -7.58
N ARG A 155 5.27 -10.04 -6.37
CA ARG A 155 6.45 -10.14 -5.52
C ARG A 155 6.16 -10.08 -4.03
N ILE A 156 7.10 -10.65 -3.26
CA ILE A 156 7.17 -10.48 -1.80
C ILE A 156 7.87 -9.15 -1.50
N ILE A 157 7.18 -8.22 -0.87
CA ILE A 157 7.72 -6.89 -0.57
C ILE A 157 8.44 -6.88 0.78
N ASP A 158 9.54 -6.12 0.86
CA ASP A 158 10.20 -5.84 2.13
C ASP A 158 9.35 -4.88 2.98
N GLY A 159 9.42 -5.02 4.30
CA GLY A 159 8.73 -4.13 5.24
C GLY A 159 9.18 -2.67 5.12
N LYS A 160 10.41 -2.41 4.65
CA LYS A 160 10.87 -1.05 4.33
C LYS A 160 10.07 -0.43 3.18
N HIS A 161 9.84 -1.18 2.09
CA HIS A 161 9.02 -0.72 0.97
C HIS A 161 7.58 -0.47 1.39
N GLU A 162 7.04 -1.38 2.22
CA GLU A 162 5.70 -1.24 2.81
C GLU A 162 5.57 0.08 3.59
N GLY A 163 6.59 0.43 4.40
CA GLY A 163 6.64 1.70 5.14
C GLY A 163 6.76 2.95 4.25
N VAL A 164 7.59 2.90 3.20
CA VAL A 164 7.75 4.01 2.25
C VAL A 164 6.45 4.27 1.48
N TRP A 165 5.79 3.22 0.99
CA TRP A 165 4.53 3.37 0.27
C TRP A 165 3.40 3.86 1.17
N GLY A 166 3.38 3.43 2.44
CA GLY A 166 2.47 3.99 3.44
C GLY A 166 2.70 5.49 3.66
N TRP A 167 3.96 5.92 3.74
CA TRP A 167 4.31 7.34 3.86
C TRP A 167 3.88 8.15 2.62
N ILE A 168 4.15 7.66 1.40
CA ILE A 168 3.74 8.32 0.15
C ILE A 168 2.22 8.46 0.12
N THR A 169 1.49 7.39 0.42
CA THR A 169 0.02 7.39 0.42
C THR A 169 -0.54 8.40 1.42
N ALA A 170 0.00 8.44 2.64
CA ALA A 170 -0.45 9.40 3.66
C ALA A 170 -0.22 10.86 3.24
N ASN A 171 0.94 11.16 2.65
CA ASN A 171 1.25 12.53 2.20
C ASN A 171 0.48 12.91 0.94
N TYR A 172 0.19 11.95 0.06
CA TYR A 172 -0.70 12.16 -1.08
C TYR A 172 -2.11 12.53 -0.61
N LEU A 173 -2.69 11.75 0.32
CA LEU A 173 -4.03 11.98 0.87
C LEU A 173 -4.15 13.30 1.64
N ASN A 174 -3.07 13.76 2.27
CA ASN A 174 -3.02 15.07 2.93
C ASN A 174 -2.83 16.25 1.94
N GLY A 175 -2.68 15.96 0.64
CA GLY A 175 -2.44 16.96 -0.39
C GLY A 175 -1.04 17.57 -0.32
N GLU A 176 -0.12 17.01 0.45
CA GLU A 176 1.24 17.54 0.61
C GLU A 176 2.04 17.30 -0.67
N ILE A 177 1.93 16.12 -1.29
CA ILE A 177 2.62 15.81 -2.55
C ILE A 177 2.16 16.74 -3.69
N GLN A 178 0.89 17.16 -3.69
CA GLN A 178 0.31 18.01 -4.73
C GLN A 178 0.72 19.49 -4.60
N LYS A 179 1.09 19.93 -3.39
CA LYS A 179 1.50 21.32 -3.11
C LYS A 179 2.97 21.63 -3.46
N GLY A 180 3.71 20.65 -4.00
CA GLY A 180 5.14 20.82 -4.30
C GLY A 180 5.98 20.93 -3.03
N VAL A 181 6.04 19.85 -2.24
CA VAL A 181 6.85 19.84 -1.00
C VAL A 181 8.33 20.01 -1.33
N THR A 182 8.87 21.15 -0.91
CA THR A 182 10.29 21.33 -0.60
C THR A 182 10.68 20.28 0.44
N MET A 183 11.79 19.56 0.21
CA MET A 183 12.38 18.54 1.09
C MET A 183 12.72 19.08 2.49
N GLY A 184 11.72 19.38 3.33
CA GLY A 184 11.93 20.09 4.58
C GLY A 184 10.84 19.98 5.65
N SER A 185 9.64 19.44 5.37
CA SER A 185 8.65 19.20 6.43
C SER A 185 7.83 17.93 6.23
N PRO A 186 8.38 16.75 6.57
CA PRO A 186 7.59 15.53 6.71
C PRO A 186 6.73 15.65 7.97
N PHE A 187 5.41 15.79 7.84
CA PHE A 187 4.54 15.48 8.96
C PHE A 187 4.65 13.97 9.26
N GLN A 188 4.92 13.73 10.53
CA GLN A 188 5.38 12.48 11.10
C GLN A 188 4.33 11.38 11.03
N VAL A 189 4.70 10.22 10.47
CA VAL A 189 4.04 8.91 10.69
C VAL A 189 3.89 8.60 12.20
N LEU A 190 4.62 9.34 13.05
CA LEU A 190 4.65 9.20 14.50
C LEU A 190 3.47 9.84 15.27
N LYS A 191 2.65 10.71 14.66
CA LYS A 191 1.60 11.45 15.39
C LYS A 191 0.31 10.65 15.66
N LEU A 192 0.12 9.49 15.02
CA LEU A 192 -1.03 8.61 15.27
C LEU A 192 -0.78 7.55 16.37
N ARG A 193 0.41 7.55 16.99
CA ARG A 193 0.76 6.61 18.08
C ARG A 193 0.61 7.19 19.49
N LYS A 194 0.23 8.47 19.63
CA LYS A 194 -0.07 9.10 20.93
C LYS A 194 -1.46 9.73 20.90
N GLY A 195 -2.46 8.87 20.98
CA GLY A 195 -3.87 9.23 21.04
C GLY A 195 -4.60 8.53 22.18
N THR A 196 -3.92 8.26 23.29
CA THR A 196 -4.52 7.98 24.61
C THR A 196 -3.49 8.37 25.67
N GLY A 197 -3.91 9.19 26.64
CA GLY A 197 -3.13 9.44 27.86
C GLY A 197 -2.36 10.76 27.91
N GLU A 198 -3.03 11.73 28.54
CA GLU A 198 -2.47 12.73 29.46
C GLU A 198 -1.48 13.78 28.95
N GLY A 199 -1.93 15.04 29.06
CA GLY A 199 -1.10 16.21 28.89
C GLY A 199 0.03 16.25 29.91
N ARG A 200 1.25 16.49 29.41
CA ARG A 200 2.34 17.02 30.24
C ARG A 200 2.89 18.28 29.60
N LYS A 201 2.67 19.39 30.31
CA LYS A 201 3.19 20.73 30.07
C LYS A 201 4.70 20.68 29.78
N LYS A 202 5.15 21.36 28.73
CA LYS A 202 6.56 21.70 28.53
C LYS A 202 7.00 22.64 29.66
N LYS A 203 7.86 22.18 30.58
CA LYS A 203 8.72 23.07 31.36
C LYS A 203 9.89 23.49 30.47
N LYS A 204 10.06 24.79 30.23
CA LYS A 204 11.30 25.38 29.71
C LYS A 204 12.36 25.21 30.80
N GLY A 205 13.39 24.41 30.54
CA GLY A 205 14.60 24.33 31.35
C GLY A 205 15.64 25.29 30.79
N LYS A 206 16.16 26.16 31.67
CA LYS A 206 17.32 27.01 31.46
C LYS A 206 18.55 26.17 31.11
N THR A 207 19.42 26.68 30.25
CA THR A 207 20.82 26.26 30.15
C THR A 207 21.69 27.43 30.58
N GLU A 208 22.11 27.40 31.84
CA GLU A 208 23.44 27.89 32.23
C GLU A 208 24.41 26.72 32.01
N ASN A 209 25.52 26.99 31.33
CA ASN A 209 26.84 26.69 31.88
C ASN A 209 27.93 27.24 30.97
N ASP A 210 28.69 28.14 31.57
CA ASP A 210 30.05 28.52 31.23
C ASP A 210 30.96 27.30 31.08
N ASN A 211 31.89 27.33 30.12
CA ASN A 211 33.28 27.68 30.43
C ASN A 211 34.25 27.54 29.24
N LYS A 212 35.04 28.61 29.07
CA LYS A 212 36.44 28.69 28.59
C LYS A 212 36.67 28.43 27.10
N PHE A 213 37.49 29.21 26.38
CA PHE A 213 38.86 29.58 26.70
C PHE A 213 39.31 30.84 25.92
N ASN A 214 40.13 31.66 26.60
CA ASN A 214 41.08 32.69 26.13
C ASN A 214 41.30 32.91 24.62
N ASN A 215 41.36 34.20 24.23
CA ASN A 215 42.59 34.76 23.64
C ASN A 215 42.59 36.30 23.56
N ASN A 216 43.58 36.90 24.24
CA ASN A 216 44.38 38.08 23.90
C ASN A 216 43.85 39.11 22.89
N LYS A 217 43.85 40.39 23.29
CA LYS A 217 44.90 41.38 22.93
C LYS A 217 44.63 42.76 23.55
N LYS A 218 45.66 43.24 24.25
CA LYS A 218 46.14 44.62 24.50
C LYS A 218 45.14 45.70 24.89
#